data_AF-A0A532T8W5-F1
#
_entry.id   AF-A0A532T8W5-F1
#
_cell.length_a   1.000
_cell.length_b   1.000
_cell.length_c   1.000
_cell.angle_alpha   90.00
_cell.angle_beta   90.00
_cell.angle_gamma   90.00
#
_symmetry.space_group_name_H-M   'P 1'
#
loop_
_entity.id
_entity.type
_entity.pdbx_description
1 polymer ?
#
loop_
_entity_poly.entity_id
_entity_poly.type
_entity_poly.pdbx_seq_one_letter_code
_entity_poly.pdbx_strand_id
1 'polypeptide(L)'
;MQCIFPDYIRRAIITSSDEIEEYQAIQKDYTTILIRIYLKAENIDKEQIINSISRNVKNVFASYKCIEPDIKVIFEKPIRNPTSNKLIRIIRDFEINDL
;
A
#
# COMPACT_ATOMS: atom_id res chain seq x y z
N MET A 1 2.17 17.09 10.05
CA MET A 1 1.36 16.08 9.35
C MET A 1 1.75 14.70 9.88
N GLN A 2 0.80 13.82 10.22
CA GLN A 2 1.11 12.58 10.94
C GLN A 2 1.39 11.42 9.97
N CYS A 3 2.58 10.84 10.05
CA CYS A 3 2.93 9.63 9.30
C CYS A 3 2.28 8.42 9.99
N ILE A 4 1.50 7.63 9.24
CA ILE A 4 0.97 6.37 9.74
C ILE A 4 2.09 5.35 9.81
N PHE A 5 2.16 4.62 10.92
CA PHE A 5 3.18 3.58 11.08
C PHE A 5 3.07 2.54 9.94
N PRO A 6 4.19 2.15 9.32
CA PRO A 6 4.22 1.17 8.23
C PRO A 6 3.48 -0.14 8.54
N ASP A 7 3.45 -0.54 9.82
CA ASP A 7 2.81 -1.77 10.26
C ASP A 7 1.28 -1.77 10.07
N TYR A 8 0.62 -0.61 10.22
CA TYR A 8 -0.83 -0.52 10.00
C TYR A 8 -1.20 -0.63 8.52
N ILE A 9 -0.41 -0.02 7.64
CA ILE A 9 -0.59 -0.16 6.18
C ILE A 9 -0.33 -1.60 5.75
N ARG A 10 0.72 -2.22 6.29
CA ARG A 10 0.99 -3.65 6.09
C ARG A 10 -0.21 -4.50 6.48
N ARG A 11 -0.74 -4.33 7.70
CA ARG A 11 -1.88 -5.10 8.20
C ARG A 11 -3.11 -4.92 7.32
N ALA A 12 -3.44 -3.67 6.95
CA ALA A 12 -4.58 -3.37 6.10
C ALA A 12 -4.54 -4.09 4.74
N ILE A 13 -3.35 -4.22 4.15
CA ILE A 13 -3.14 -4.89 2.86
C ILE A 13 -3.20 -6.41 3.01
N ILE A 14 -2.45 -7.00 3.94
CA ILE A 14 -2.40 -8.48 4.06
C ILE A 14 -3.74 -9.09 4.50
N THR A 15 -4.59 -8.34 5.21
CA THR A 15 -5.92 -8.82 5.62
C THR A 15 -6.99 -8.54 4.57
N SER A 16 -6.64 -7.96 3.42
CA SER A 16 -7.62 -7.60 2.39
C SER A 16 -8.04 -8.79 1.52
N SER A 17 -7.15 -9.77 1.35
CA SER A 17 -7.38 -10.99 0.57
C SER A 17 -6.24 -11.99 0.79
N ASP A 18 -6.58 -13.28 0.92
CA ASP A 18 -5.61 -14.38 0.98
C ASP A 18 -4.97 -14.67 -0.38
N GLU A 19 -5.48 -14.08 -1.46
CA GLU A 19 -4.97 -14.25 -2.83
C GLU A 19 -3.74 -13.39 -3.16
N ILE A 20 -3.35 -12.49 -2.25
CA ILE A 20 -2.17 -11.65 -2.39
C ILE A 20 -0.93 -12.48 -2.06
N GLU A 21 -0.02 -12.62 -3.03
CA GLU A 21 1.26 -13.32 -2.87
C GLU A 21 2.36 -12.35 -2.39
N GLU A 22 2.54 -11.24 -3.10
CA GLU A 22 3.45 -10.17 -2.69
C GLU A 22 2.76 -8.80 -2.81
N TYR A 23 3.26 -7.84 -2.03
CA TYR A 23 2.80 -6.46 -2.12
C TYR A 23 3.94 -5.47 -1.87
N GLN A 24 3.72 -4.24 -2.32
CA GLN A 24 4.52 -3.08 -1.96
C GLN A 24 3.64 -1.83 -1.95
N ALA A 25 3.63 -1.10 -0.85
CA ALA A 25 3.01 0.21 -0.74
C ALA A 25 4.08 1.30 -0.86
N ILE A 26 3.80 2.31 -1.67
CA ILE A 26 4.66 3.44 -1.95
C ILE A 26 3.84 4.69 -1.69
N GLN A 27 4.18 5.41 -0.63
CA GLN A 27 3.61 6.71 -0.36
C GLN A 27 4.28 7.72 -1.31
N LYS A 28 3.51 8.26 -2.27
CA LYS A 28 3.99 9.16 -3.32
C LYS A 28 3.98 10.62 -2.90
N ASP A 29 3.10 10.97 -1.99
CA ASP A 29 3.03 12.24 -1.30
C ASP A 29 2.26 12.05 0.00
N TYR A 30 1.94 13.13 0.72
CA TYR A 30 1.26 13.03 1.99
C TYR A 30 -0.16 12.44 1.93
N THR A 31 -0.79 12.46 0.76
CA THR A 31 -2.16 11.99 0.52
C THR A 31 -2.23 10.82 -0.45
N THR A 32 -1.20 10.52 -1.23
CA THR A 32 -1.27 9.49 -2.27
C THR A 32 -0.48 8.24 -1.89
N ILE A 33 -1.14 7.07 -1.98
CA ILE A 33 -0.51 5.76 -1.80
C ILE A 33 -0.71 4.92 -3.06
N LEU A 34 0.41 4.52 -3.67
CA LEU A 34 0.44 3.50 -4.71
C LEU A 34 0.69 2.13 -4.09
N ILE A 35 -0.17 1.15 -4.38
CA ILE A 35 -0.06 -0.22 -3.89
C ILE A 35 0.12 -1.15 -5.08
N ARG A 36 1.29 -1.78 -5.18
CA ARG A 36 1.61 -2.87 -6.10
C ARG A 36 1.19 -4.19 -5.46
N ILE A 37 0.39 -4.98 -6.18
CA ILE A 37 -0.08 -6.29 -5.76
C ILE A 37 0.34 -7.34 -6.79
N TYR A 38 0.99 -8.40 -6.30
CA TYR A 38 1.20 -9.63 -7.05
C TYR A 38 0.28 -10.70 -6.48
N LEU A 39 -0.50 -11.34 -7.35
CA LEU A 39 -1.51 -12.32 -6.99
C LEU A 39 -0.98 -13.75 -7.15
N LYS A 40 -1.55 -14.68 -6.40
CA LYS A 40 -1.25 -16.11 -6.48
C LYS A 40 -1.67 -16.75 -7.81
N ALA A 41 -2.71 -16.22 -8.44
CA ALA A 41 -3.28 -16.72 -9.68
C ALA A 41 -3.72 -15.59 -10.62
N GLU A 42 -4.06 -15.91 -11.86
CA GLU A 42 -4.48 -14.91 -12.86
C GLU A 42 -5.99 -14.64 -12.83
N ASN A 43 -6.80 -15.64 -12.45
CA ASN A 43 -8.28 -15.60 -12.51
C ASN A 43 -8.92 -15.17 -11.18
N ILE A 44 -8.35 -14.15 -10.52
CA ILE A 44 -8.86 -13.62 -9.26
C ILE A 44 -9.66 -12.33 -9.53
N ASP A 45 -10.73 -12.13 -8.75
CA ASP A 45 -11.50 -10.88 -8.77
C ASP A 45 -10.67 -9.71 -8.23
N LYS A 46 -10.08 -8.97 -9.17
CA LYS A 46 -9.23 -7.80 -8.90
C LYS A 46 -10.03 -6.64 -8.30
N GLU A 47 -11.29 -6.48 -8.67
CA GLU A 47 -12.13 -5.37 -8.21
C GLU A 47 -12.45 -5.53 -6.72
N GLN A 48 -12.80 -6.75 -6.30
CA GLN A 48 -13.00 -7.07 -4.89
C GLN A 48 -11.75 -6.77 -4.06
N ILE A 49 -10.56 -7.13 -4.56
CA ILE A 49 -9.29 -6.85 -3.88
C ILE A 49 -9.02 -5.34 -3.79
N ILE A 50 -9.21 -4.59 -4.88
CA ILE A 50 -9.06 -3.13 -4.89
C ILE A 50 -9.96 -2.50 -3.82
N ASN A 51 -11.24 -2.90 -3.80
CA ASN A 51 -12.23 -2.37 -2.86
C ASN A 51 -11.86 -2.71 -1.40
N SER A 52 -11.42 -3.95 -1.15
CA SER A 52 -11.02 -4.41 0.18
C SER A 52 -9.78 -3.66 0.70
N ILE A 53 -8.73 -3.54 -0.13
CA ILE A 53 -7.51 -2.78 0.19
C ILE A 53 -7.87 -1.32 0.48
N SER A 54 -8.61 -0.68 -0.44
CA SER A 54 -8.92 0.74 -0.34
C SER A 54 -9.69 1.04 0.94
N ARG A 55 -10.72 0.25 1.24
CA ARG A 55 -11.48 0.36 2.48
C ARG A 55 -10.61 0.17 3.72
N ASN A 56 -9.78 -0.87 3.77
CA ASN A 56 -8.95 -1.16 4.94
C ASN A 56 -7.92 -0.05 5.21
N VAL A 57 -7.26 0.45 4.17
CA VAL A 57 -6.27 1.53 4.31
C VAL A 57 -6.97 2.83 4.70
N LYS A 58 -8.11 3.19 4.09
CA LYS A 58 -8.89 4.37 4.50
C LYS A 58 -9.34 4.29 5.96
N ASN A 59 -9.78 3.11 6.42
CA ASN A 59 -10.13 2.89 7.83
C ASN A 59 -8.94 3.11 8.77
N VAL A 60 -7.73 2.70 8.37
CA VAL A 60 -6.51 3.00 9.13
C VAL A 60 -6.33 4.51 9.22
N PHE A 61 -6.37 5.25 8.11
CA PHE A 61 -6.22 6.71 8.13
C PHE A 61 -7.28 7.41 8.99
N ALA A 62 -8.54 7.01 8.87
CA ALA A 62 -9.63 7.52 9.68
C ALA A 62 -9.41 7.27 11.19
N SER A 63 -8.92 6.08 11.57
CA SER A 63 -8.65 5.73 12.97
C SER A 63 -7.57 6.60 13.63
N TYR A 64 -6.64 7.13 12.83
CA TYR A 64 -5.59 8.06 13.26
C TYR A 64 -5.97 9.53 13.08
N LYS A 65 -7.21 9.83 12.65
CA LYS A 65 -7.68 11.19 12.30
C LYS A 65 -6.79 11.87 11.24
N CYS A 66 -6.19 11.07 10.37
CA CYS A 66 -5.43 11.55 9.23
C CYS A 66 -6.37 11.92 8.07
N ILE A 67 -5.88 12.76 7.15
CA ILE A 67 -6.57 13.03 5.88
C ILE A 67 -6.69 11.71 5.12
N GLU A 68 -7.88 11.42 4.60
CA GLU A 68 -8.10 10.23 3.79
C GLU A 68 -7.17 10.22 2.57
N PRO A 69 -6.45 9.13 2.31
CA PRO A 69 -5.52 9.07 1.20
C PRO A 69 -6.25 8.76 -0.12
N ASP A 70 -5.71 9.28 -1.22
CA ASP A 70 -5.93 8.73 -2.54
C ASP A 70 -5.15 7.42 -2.70
N ILE A 71 -5.85 6.33 -3.04
CA ILE A 71 -5.28 4.98 -3.10
C ILE A 71 -5.35 4.49 -4.53
N LYS A 72 -4.17 4.25 -5.11
CA LYS A 72 -4.04 3.63 -6.42
C LYS A 72 -3.51 2.21 -6.26
N VAL A 73 -4.28 1.22 -6.71
CA VAL A 73 -3.86 -0.19 -6.71
C VAL A 73 -3.50 -0.61 -8.13
N ILE A 74 -2.33 -1.23 -8.31
CA ILE A 74 -1.89 -1.81 -9.58
C ILE A 74 -1.47 -3.27 -9.40
N PHE A 75 -1.76 -4.11 -10.39
CA PHE A 75 -1.45 -5.53 -10.37
C PHE A 75 -0.14 -5.80 -11.10
N GLU A 76 0.96 -5.48 -10.43
CA GLU A 76 2.32 -5.66 -10.92
C GLU A 76 3.21 -6.20 -9.80
N LYS A 77 4.32 -6.86 -10.18
CA LYS A 77 5.32 -7.30 -9.19
C LYS A 77 5.87 -6.11 -8.40
N PRO A 78 6.23 -6.31 -7.13
CA PRO A 78 6.96 -5.32 -6.36
C PRO A 78 8.30 -4.95 -6.98
N ILE A 79 8.72 -3.69 -6.81
CA ILE A 79 10.04 -3.23 -7.25
C ILE A 79 11.05 -3.56 -6.15
N ARG A 80 12.03 -4.40 -6.48
CA ARG A 80 13.14 -4.74 -5.59
C ARG A 80 14.26 -3.72 -5.75
N ASN A 81 15.00 -3.50 -4.66
CA ASN A 81 16.18 -2.64 -4.71
C ASN A 81 17.22 -3.26 -5.69
N PRO A 82 17.69 -2.51 -6.71
CA PRO A 82 18.53 -3.09 -7.76
C PRO A 82 19.91 -3.54 -7.26
N THR A 83 20.41 -2.93 -6.18
CA THR A 83 21.75 -3.23 -5.63
C THR A 83 21.73 -4.42 -4.67
N SER A 84 20.70 -4.52 -3.83
CA SER A 84 20.62 -5.54 -2.76
C SER A 84 19.61 -6.66 -3.03
N ASN A 85 18.81 -6.53 -4.09
CA ASN A 85 17.67 -7.41 -4.41
C ASN A 85 16.61 -7.52 -3.27
N LYS A 86 16.72 -6.66 -2.25
CA LYS A 86 15.80 -6.63 -1.12
C LYS A 86 14.48 -5.99 -1.53
N LEU A 87 13.38 -6.59 -1.09
CA LEU A 87 12.05 -6.02 -1.22
C LEU A 87 11.73 -5.19 0.04
N ILE A 88 11.60 -3.88 -0.13
CA ILE A 88 11.06 -2.99 0.91
C ILE A 88 9.56 -2.89 0.66
N ARG A 89 8.76 -3.33 1.65
CA ARG A 89 7.30 -3.45 1.50
C ARG A 89 6.57 -2.12 1.62
N ILE A 90 7.11 -1.19 2.41
CA ILE A 90 6.51 0.14 2.62
C ILE A 90 7.61 1.17 2.36
N ILE A 91 7.41 2.01 1.36
CA ILE A 91 8.39 3.02 0.91
C ILE A 91 7.72 4.39 0.96
N ARG A 92 8.50 5.39 1.38
CA ARG A 92 8.16 6.80 1.23
C ARG A 92 8.99 7.35 0.07
N ASP A 93 8.31 7.87 -0.95
CA ASP A 93 8.91 8.31 -2.22
C ASP A 93 8.56 9.76 -2.51
N PHE A 94 8.95 10.64 -1.58
CA PHE A 94 8.87 12.10 -1.68
C PHE A 94 9.85 12.74 -0.70
N GLU A 95 10.01 14.06 -0.71
CA GLU A 95 10.82 14.80 0.27
C GLU A 95 9.95 15.32 1.42
N ILE A 96 10.41 15.22 2.66
CA ILE A 96 9.76 15.90 3.79
C ILE A 96 10.36 17.30 3.84
N ASN A 97 9.60 18.29 3.39
CA ASN A 97 9.94 19.68 3.67
C ASN A 97 9.42 19.99 5.07
N ASP A 98 10.32 20.02 6.05
CA ASP A 98 10.03 20.57 7.38
C ASP A 98 9.84 22.09 7.19
N LEU A 99 8.59 22.55 7.28
CA LEU A 99 8.23 23.96 7.45
C LEU A 99 8.11 24.28 8.93
#